data_AF-A0A7L2IB69-F1
#
_entry.id   AF-A0A7L2IB69-F1
#
_cell.length_a   1.000
_cell.length_b   1.000
_cell.length_c   1.000
_cell.angle_alpha   90.00
_cell.angle_beta   90.00
_cell.angle_gamma   90.00
#
_symmetry.space_group_name_H-M   'P 1'
#
loop_
_entity.id
_entity.type
_entity.pdbx_description
1 polymer ?
#
loop_
_entity_poly.entity_id
_entity_poly.type
_entity_poly.pdbx_seq_one_letter_code
_entity_poly.pdbx_strand_id
1 'polypeptide(L)'
;ITCPLCEIICRVISLKAHIRLKYSDEHPVHCPLCDNSLKNLMDLHKHVETHNDSDAYSCDVEGCGFTSWASLTLRQHYKRV
;
A
#
# COMPACT_ATOMS: atom_id res chain seq x y z
N ILE A 1 -17.85 -2.04 -23.55
CA ILE A 1 -18.97 -2.19 -22.58
C ILE A 1 -18.96 -0.96 -21.66
N THR A 2 -20.10 -0.35 -21.38
CA THR A 2 -20.19 0.89 -20.58
C THR A 2 -20.36 0.58 -19.10
N CYS A 3 -19.72 1.36 -18.22
CA CYS A 3 -19.86 1.20 -16.77
C CYS A 3 -21.14 1.91 -16.26
N PRO A 4 -22.02 1.24 -15.49
CA PRO A 4 -23.23 1.87 -14.96
C PRO A 4 -22.96 2.84 -13.79
N LEU A 5 -21.73 2.88 -13.24
CA LEU A 5 -21.38 3.70 -12.06
C LEU A 5 -20.62 5.01 -12.42
N CYS A 6 -20.07 5.13 -13.63
CA CYS A 6 -19.45 6.38 -14.13
C CYS A 6 -19.68 6.64 -15.62
N GLU A 7 -20.48 5.82 -16.29
CA GLU A 7 -20.79 5.94 -17.73
C GLU A 7 -19.56 5.87 -18.67
N ILE A 8 -18.39 5.46 -18.17
CA ILE A 8 -17.17 5.29 -18.96
C ILE A 8 -17.24 4.00 -19.79
N ILE A 9 -16.81 4.09 -21.05
CA ILE A 9 -16.66 2.94 -21.94
C ILE A 9 -15.37 2.18 -21.61
N CYS A 10 -15.51 0.97 -21.09
CA CYS A 10 -14.40 0.05 -20.85
C CYS A 10 -14.06 -0.68 -22.16
N ARG A 11 -12.96 -0.27 -22.81
CA ARG A 11 -12.44 -0.88 -24.04
C ARG A 11 -11.27 -1.85 -23.81
N VAL A 12 -10.43 -1.56 -22.82
CA VAL A 12 -9.17 -2.30 -22.57
C VAL A 12 -9.32 -3.35 -21.47
N ILE A 13 -10.11 -3.04 -20.44
CA ILE A 13 -10.33 -3.90 -19.29
C ILE A 13 -11.78 -4.38 -19.25
N SER A 14 -12.02 -5.54 -18.65
CA SER A 14 -13.39 -6.03 -18.45
C SER A 14 -14.16 -5.12 -17.48
N LEU A 15 -15.49 -5.02 -17.65
CA LEU A 15 -16.35 -4.22 -16.77
C LEU A 15 -16.20 -4.63 -15.30
N LYS A 16 -16.06 -5.94 -15.02
CA LYS A 16 -15.83 -6.46 -13.66
C LYS A 16 -14.50 -5.98 -13.07
N ALA A 17 -13.43 -5.97 -13.86
CA ALA A 17 -12.13 -5.46 -13.42
C ALA A 17 -12.18 -3.94 -13.22
N HIS A 18 -12.83 -3.20 -14.11
CA HIS A 18 -13.04 -1.76 -13.96
C HIS A 18 -13.77 -1.44 -12.65
N ILE A 19 -14.90 -2.13 -12.40
CA ILE A 19 -15.69 -1.91 -11.19
C ILE A 19 -14.84 -2.20 -9.94
N ARG A 20 -14.16 -3.35 -9.91
CA ARG A 20 -13.29 -3.73 -8.79
C ARG A 20 -12.18 -2.70 -8.56
N LEU A 21 -11.50 -2.26 -9.61
CA LEU A 21 -10.37 -1.32 -9.46
C LEU A 21 -10.82 0.11 -9.15
N LYS A 22 -11.97 0.57 -9.61
CA LYS A 22 -12.40 1.97 -9.42
C LYS A 22 -13.31 2.16 -8.21
N TYR A 23 -14.12 1.16 -7.87
CA TYR A 23 -15.18 1.30 -6.88
C TYR A 23 -15.10 0.30 -5.74
N SER A 24 -14.26 -0.74 -5.84
CA SER A 24 -14.00 -1.56 -4.67
C SER A 24 -12.95 -0.87 -3.80
N ASP A 25 -13.27 -0.73 -2.52
CA ASP A 25 -12.30 -0.46 -1.46
C ASP A 25 -11.49 -1.72 -1.09
N GLU A 26 -11.77 -2.86 -1.73
CA GLU A 26 -10.92 -4.04 -1.62
C GLU A 26 -9.58 -3.78 -2.29
N HIS A 27 -8.55 -3.68 -1.47
CA HIS A 27 -7.16 -3.62 -1.86
C HIS A 27 -6.53 -4.98 -1.57
N PRO A 28 -6.66 -5.97 -2.48
CA PRO A 28 -6.30 -7.35 -2.19
C PRO A 28 -4.79 -7.56 -2.02
N VAL A 29 -3.96 -6.59 -2.41
CA VAL A 29 -2.51 -6.70 -2.41
C VAL A 29 -1.95 -5.87 -1.25
N HIS A 30 -1.56 -6.54 -0.17
CA HIS A 30 -1.02 -5.87 1.02
C HIS A 30 0.46 -5.51 0.86
N CYS A 31 0.86 -4.36 1.39
CA CYS A 31 2.26 -3.99 1.51
C CYS A 31 2.92 -4.79 2.65
N PRO A 32 4.12 -5.37 2.44
CA PRO A 32 4.82 -6.08 3.51
C PRO A 32 5.53 -5.15 4.52
N LEU A 33 5.64 -3.85 4.21
CA LEU A 33 6.42 -2.89 5.02
C LEU A 33 5.54 -1.94 5.85
N CYS A 34 4.26 -1.79 5.48
CA CYS A 34 3.30 -0.90 6.14
C CYS A 34 1.87 -1.46 6.05
N ASP A 35 0.91 -0.84 6.74
CA ASP A 35 -0.50 -1.25 6.74
C ASP A 35 -1.25 -0.88 5.43
N ASN A 36 -0.57 -0.30 4.43
CA ASN A 36 -1.21 0.04 3.16
C ASN A 36 -1.49 -1.19 2.32
N SER A 37 -2.58 -1.10 1.56
CA SER A 37 -3.01 -2.13 0.63
C SER A 37 -3.33 -1.49 -0.70
N LEU A 38 -2.97 -2.18 -1.79
CA LEU A 38 -3.07 -1.70 -3.16
C LEU A 38 -4.00 -2.59 -3.99
N LYS A 39 -4.46 -2.02 -5.10
CA LYS A 39 -5.46 -2.64 -5.99
C LYS A 39 -4.87 -3.72 -6.91
N ASN A 40 -3.56 -3.69 -7.14
CA ASN A 40 -2.84 -4.64 -7.98
C ASN A 40 -1.33 -4.62 -7.67
N LEU A 41 -0.59 -5.59 -8.23
CA LEU A 41 0.85 -5.79 -7.99
C LEU A 41 1.74 -4.68 -8.55
N MET A 42 1.37 -4.07 -9.69
CA MET A 42 2.19 -3.01 -10.27
C MET A 42 2.15 -1.74 -9.42
N ASP A 43 0.98 -1.40 -8.89
CA ASP A 43 0.84 -0.32 -7.92
C ASP A 43 1.57 -0.66 -6.61
N LEU A 44 1.56 -1.93 -6.16
CA LEU A 44 2.36 -2.36 -5.00
C LEU A 44 3.86 -2.17 -5.24
N HIS A 45 4.40 -2.59 -6.39
CA HIS A 45 5.83 -2.45 -6.67
C HIS A 45 6.28 -0.99 -6.61
N LYS A 46 5.53 -0.09 -7.25
CA LYS A 46 5.79 1.36 -7.18
C LYS A 46 5.66 1.89 -5.76
N HIS A 47 4.67 1.41 -5.01
CA HIS A 47 4.50 1.78 -3.60
C HIS A 47 5.70 1.34 -2.75
N VAL A 48 6.24 0.13 -2.99
CA VAL A 48 7.40 -0.37 -2.23
C VAL A 48 8.65 0.48 -2.48
N GLU A 49 8.83 1.00 -3.69
CA GLU A 49 9.93 1.93 -4.00
C GLU A 49 9.88 3.18 -3.12
N THR A 50 8.68 3.70 -2.82
CA THR A 50 8.54 4.89 -1.95
C THR A 50 9.02 4.69 -0.51
N HIS A 51 9.07 3.44 -0.02
CA HIS A 51 9.67 3.17 1.30
C HIS A 51 11.19 3.30 1.28
N ASN A 52 11.84 3.10 0.14
CA ASN A 52 13.29 3.31 0.03
C ASN A 52 13.66 4.79 -0.06
N ASP A 53 12.74 5.63 -0.57
CA ASP A 53 12.91 7.09 -0.68
C ASP A 53 12.43 7.86 0.56
N SER A 54 11.64 7.23 1.44
CA SER A 54 11.13 7.87 2.67
C SER A 54 12.18 7.84 3.77
N ASP A 55 12.57 8.99 4.33
CA ASP A 55 13.46 9.05 5.50
C ASP A 55 13.12 7.97 6.54
N ALA A 56 14.12 7.20 6.96
CA ALA A 56 13.94 6.05 7.83
C ALA A 56 13.17 6.42 9.12
N TYR A 57 12.28 5.53 9.55
CA TYR A 57 11.59 5.63 10.83
C TYR A 57 12.56 5.37 11.99
N SER A 58 12.66 6.30 12.94
CA SER A 58 13.53 6.18 14.12
C SER A 58 12.70 5.93 15.37
N CYS A 59 13.23 5.11 16.30
CA CYS A 59 12.65 4.93 17.63
C CYS A 59 12.88 6.18 18.48
N ASP A 60 11.83 6.66 19.16
CA ASP A 60 11.88 7.84 20.02
C ASP A 60 12.21 7.53 21.49
N VAL A 61 12.45 6.26 21.83
CA VAL A 61 12.83 5.88 23.20
C VAL A 61 14.25 6.36 23.50
N GLU A 62 14.40 7.14 24.57
CA GLU A 62 15.68 7.65 25.05
C GLU A 62 16.74 6.53 25.17
N GLY A 63 17.86 6.68 24.46
CA GLY A 63 18.94 5.69 24.41
C GLY A 63 18.74 4.55 23.41
N CYS A 64 17.64 4.51 22.67
CA CYS A 64 17.42 3.54 21.59
C CYS A 64 17.85 4.12 20.24
N GLY A 65 18.88 3.54 19.61
CA GLY A 65 19.34 3.92 18.27
C GLY A 65 18.67 3.18 17.11
N PHE A 66 17.50 2.57 17.33
CA PHE A 66 16.85 1.73 16.32
C PHE A 66 16.24 2.58 15.20
N THR A 67 16.58 2.24 13.96
CA THR A 67 16.01 2.84 12.75
C THR A 67 15.55 1.77 11.77
N SER A 68 14.47 2.03 11.03
CA SER A 68 13.94 1.12 10.02
C SER A 68 13.23 1.87 8.91
N TRP A 69 13.36 1.41 7.67
CA TRP A 69 12.60 1.92 6.53
C TRP A 69 11.17 1.36 6.46
N ALA A 70 10.83 0.44 7.37
CA ALA A 70 9.52 -0.20 7.44
C ALA A 70 8.81 0.16 8.76
N SER A 71 7.67 0.83 8.64
CA SER A 71 6.86 1.24 9.80
C SER A 71 6.37 0.05 10.64
N LEU A 72 6.06 -1.09 10.01
CA LEU A 72 5.68 -2.31 10.74
C LEU A 72 6.81 -2.85 11.60
N THR A 73 8.04 -2.78 11.11
CA THR A 73 9.23 -3.22 11.83
C THR A 73 9.47 -2.33 13.05
N LEU A 74 9.34 -1.01 12.92
CA LEU A 74 9.40 -0.10 14.05
C LEU A 74 8.29 -0.36 15.07
N ARG A 75 7.03 -0.55 14.61
CA ARG A 75 5.92 -0.95 15.50
C ARG A 75 6.21 -2.26 16.24
N GLN A 76 6.81 -3.24 15.57
CA GLN A 76 7.15 -4.51 16.20
C GLN A 76 8.33 -4.35 17.18
N HIS A 77 9.27 -3.45 16.90
CA HIS A 77 10.32 -3.07 17.83
C HIS A 77 9.71 -2.48 19.12
N TYR A 78 8.78 -1.53 19.04
CA TYR A 78 8.09 -0.98 20.22
C TYR A 78 7.33 -2.03 21.06
N LYS A 79 6.95 -3.17 20.49
CA LYS A 79 6.32 -4.26 21.26
C LYS A 79 7.33 -5.08 22.08
N ARG A 80 8.63 -4.93 21.81
CA ARG A 80 9.72 -5.70 22.43
C ARG A 80 10.61 -4.87 23.35
N VAL A 81 10.51 -3.54 23.26
CA VAL A 81 11.12 -2.57 24.18
C VAL A 81 10.20 -2.39 25.38
#